data_AF-A0A2Z6EXH3-F1
#
_entry.id   AF-A0A2Z6EXH3-F1
#
_cell.length_a   1.000
_cell.length_b   1.000
_cell.length_c   1.000
_cell.angle_alpha   90.00
_cell.angle_beta   90.00
_cell.angle_gamma   90.00
#
_symmetry.space_group_name_H-M   'P 1'
#
loop_
_entity.id
_entity.type
_entity.pdbx_description
1 polymer ?
#
loop_
_entity_poly.entity_id
_entity_poly.type
_entity_poly.pdbx_seq_one_letter_code
_entity_poly.pdbx_strand_id
1 'polypeptide(L)'
;MPFKKGKSGNPGGRPKEITHVRELARQHTTSAVETLVQIMHDPKEKGQARVSAAKELLDRGFGRPPQDIDVKSDGKALQSGVLAIPVLQGEWEQIAPTMQSHGK
;
A
#
# COMPACT_ATOMS: atom_id res chain seq x y z
N MET A 1 -13.93 -33.13 -15.05
CA MET A 1 -13.52 -33.07 -16.47
C MET A 1 -12.28 -32.19 -16.56
N PRO A 2 -11.19 -32.64 -17.17
CA PRO A 2 -9.95 -31.86 -17.27
C PRO A 2 -10.06 -30.73 -18.30
N PHE A 3 -9.29 -29.65 -18.09
CA PHE A 3 -9.20 -28.51 -19.00
C PHE A 3 -8.61 -28.91 -20.36
N LYS A 4 -9.23 -28.48 -21.48
CA LYS A 4 -8.77 -28.84 -22.83
C LYS A 4 -7.68 -27.88 -23.30
N LYS A 5 -6.44 -28.38 -23.44
CA LYS A 5 -5.29 -27.62 -23.97
C LYS A 5 -5.65 -26.95 -25.30
N GLY A 6 -5.41 -25.64 -25.41
CA GLY A 6 -5.72 -24.85 -26.61
C GLY A 6 -7.12 -24.22 -26.65
N LYS A 7 -8.02 -24.51 -25.70
CA LYS A 7 -9.28 -23.75 -25.53
C LYS A 7 -9.22 -22.94 -24.24
N SER A 8 -9.46 -21.64 -24.30
CA SER A 8 -9.59 -20.79 -23.11
C SER A 8 -10.71 -21.32 -22.20
N GLY A 9 -10.47 -21.34 -20.89
CA GLY A 9 -11.47 -21.69 -19.86
C GLY A 9 -12.51 -20.60 -19.67
N ASN A 10 -12.22 -19.40 -20.17
CA ASN A 10 -13.15 -18.30 -20.31
C ASN A 10 -13.20 -17.87 -21.79
N PRO A 11 -14.02 -18.54 -22.62
CA PRO A 11 -14.13 -18.22 -24.05
C PRO A 11 -14.64 -16.80 -24.30
N GLY A 12 -15.49 -16.27 -23.40
CA GLY A 12 -16.05 -14.91 -23.50
C GLY A 12 -15.10 -13.81 -23.02
N GLY A 13 -13.92 -14.16 -22.49
CA GLY A 13 -12.99 -13.21 -21.93
C GLY A 13 -13.55 -12.42 -20.75
N ARG A 14 -12.90 -11.31 -20.39
CA ARG A 14 -13.38 -10.47 -19.29
C ARG A 14 -14.62 -9.67 -19.74
N PRO A 15 -15.73 -9.68 -18.98
CA PRO A 15 -16.90 -8.87 -19.29
C PRO A 15 -16.56 -7.38 -19.45
N LYS A 16 -17.13 -6.73 -20.48
CA LYS A 16 -16.87 -5.31 -20.79
C LYS A 16 -17.38 -4.35 -19.71
N GLU A 17 -18.51 -4.66 -19.07
CA GLU A 17 -19.11 -3.84 -17.98
C GLU A 17 -18.13 -3.59 -16.83
N ILE A 18 -17.30 -4.57 -16.50
CA ILE A 18 -16.28 -4.44 -15.45
C ILE A 18 -15.25 -3.35 -15.79
N THR A 19 -15.03 -3.08 -17.08
CA THR A 19 -14.13 -2.01 -17.53
C THR A 19 -14.75 -0.63 -17.25
N HIS A 20 -16.05 -0.48 -17.48
CA HIS A 20 -16.76 0.77 -17.21
C HIS A 20 -16.79 1.11 -15.71
N VAL A 21 -17.09 0.14 -14.86
CA VAL A 21 -17.08 0.31 -13.39
C VAL A 21 -15.69 0.71 -12.88
N ARG A 22 -14.63 0.11 -13.44
CA ARG A 22 -13.25 0.47 -13.10
C ARG A 22 -12.90 1.90 -13.49
N GLU A 23 -13.35 2.33 -14.65
CA GLU A 23 -13.10 3.69 -15.12
C GLU A 23 -13.82 4.71 -14.25
N LEU A 24 -15.09 4.46 -13.92
CA LEU A 24 -15.84 5.28 -12.98
C LEU A 24 -15.13 5.35 -11.61
N ALA A 25 -14.69 4.21 -11.07
CA ALA A 25 -13.95 4.18 -9.81
C ALA A 25 -12.64 4.98 -9.87
N ARG A 26 -11.91 4.94 -10.99
CA ARG A 26 -10.68 5.72 -11.19
C ARG A 26 -10.93 7.22 -11.18
N GLN A 27 -12.05 7.68 -11.74
CA GLN A 27 -12.42 9.10 -11.73
C GLN A 27 -12.58 9.66 -10.30
N HIS A 28 -12.93 8.82 -9.34
CA HIS A 28 -13.06 9.21 -7.92
C HIS A 28 -11.75 9.13 -7.12
N THR A 29 -10.63 8.75 -7.73
CA THR A 29 -9.36 8.53 -7.01
C THR A 29 -8.93 9.76 -6.21
N THR A 30 -9.01 10.96 -6.80
CA THR A 30 -8.60 12.21 -6.13
C THR A 30 -9.41 12.45 -4.85
N SER A 31 -10.75 12.39 -4.96
CA SER A 31 -11.65 12.58 -3.82
C SER A 31 -11.48 11.49 -2.75
N ALA A 32 -11.21 10.25 -3.16
CA ALA A 32 -10.92 9.17 -2.23
C ALA A 32 -9.62 9.43 -1.45
N VAL A 33 -8.57 9.91 -2.11
CA VAL A 33 -7.29 10.27 -1.47
C VAL A 33 -7.48 11.43 -0.48
N GLU A 34 -8.20 12.48 -0.87
CA GLU A 34 -8.52 13.60 0.02
C GLU A 34 -9.30 13.14 1.27
N THR A 35 -10.24 12.21 1.09
CA THR A 35 -11.02 11.64 2.20
C THR A 35 -10.12 10.87 3.16
N LEU A 36 -9.16 10.08 2.67
CA LEU A 36 -8.19 9.38 3.52
C LEU A 36 -7.32 10.36 4.32
N VAL A 37 -6.90 11.47 3.71
CA VAL A 37 -6.15 12.53 4.40
C VAL A 37 -7.00 13.14 5.52
N GLN A 38 -8.26 13.45 5.25
CA GLN A 38 -9.18 13.97 6.26
C GLN A 38 -9.37 13.00 7.43
N ILE A 39 -9.63 11.72 7.15
CA ILE A 39 -9.81 10.68 8.18
C ILE A 39 -8.56 10.56 9.05
N MET A 40 -7.35 10.54 8.46
CA MET A 40 -6.10 10.44 9.21
C MET A 40 -5.90 11.59 10.21
N HIS A 41 -6.34 12.80 9.84
CA HIS A 41 -6.19 14.01 10.64
C HIS A 41 -7.35 14.28 11.61
N ASP A 42 -8.51 13.63 11.44
CA ASP A 42 -9.66 13.87 12.31
C ASP A 42 -9.45 13.25 13.72
N PRO A 43 -9.36 14.06 14.80
CA PRO A 43 -9.22 13.55 16.16
C PRO A 43 -10.48 12.86 16.69
N LYS A 44 -11.63 13.05 16.04
CA LYS A 44 -12.91 12.41 16.41
C LYS A 44 -13.02 11.00 15.85
N GLU A 45 -12.23 10.67 14.83
CA GLU A 45 -12.20 9.34 14.25
C GLU A 45 -11.48 8.34 15.14
N LYS A 46 -11.92 7.08 15.07
CA LYS A 46 -11.27 6.00 15.83
C LYS A 46 -9.82 5.86 15.41
N GLY A 47 -8.93 5.62 16.37
CA GLY A 47 -7.50 5.43 16.08
C GLY A 47 -7.22 4.40 14.97
N GLN A 48 -7.99 3.31 14.92
CA GLN A 48 -7.89 2.31 13.85
C GLN A 48 -8.24 2.85 12.45
N ALA A 49 -9.26 3.71 12.33
CA ALA A 49 -9.64 4.33 11.06
C ALA A 49 -8.51 5.25 10.56
N ARG A 50 -7.93 6.03 11.48
CA ARG A 50 -6.79 6.93 11.21
C ARG A 50 -5.56 6.16 10.74
N VAL A 51 -5.20 5.09 11.47
CA VAL A 51 -4.07 4.19 11.11
C VAL A 51 -4.33 3.52 9.76
N SER A 52 -5.55 3.06 9.50
CA SER A 52 -5.90 2.43 8.22
C SER A 52 -5.78 3.41 7.06
N ALA A 53 -6.27 4.65 7.23
CA ALA A 53 -6.15 5.68 6.21
C ALA A 53 -4.69 6.06 5.91
N ALA A 54 -3.88 6.24 6.96
CA ALA A 54 -2.45 6.49 6.82
C ALA A 54 -1.73 5.34 6.08
N LYS A 55 -2.01 4.09 6.46
CA LYS A 55 -1.45 2.91 5.81
C LYS A 55 -1.81 2.85 4.32
N GLU A 56 -3.07 3.07 3.97
CA GLU A 56 -3.53 3.03 2.57
C GLU A 56 -2.85 4.10 1.70
N LEU A 57 -2.53 5.27 2.25
CA LEU A 57 -1.76 6.31 1.57
C LEU A 57 -0.29 5.90 1.37
N LEU A 58 0.34 5.38 2.42
CA LEU A 58 1.75 4.92 2.36
C LEU A 58 1.93 3.76 1.38
N ASP A 59 1.04 2.76 1.43
CA ASP A 59 1.05 1.60 0.53
C ASP A 59 0.98 2.02 -0.95
N ARG A 60 0.34 3.16 -1.26
CA ARG A 60 0.25 3.70 -2.63
C ARG A 60 1.44 4.58 -3.02
N GLY A 61 1.96 5.37 -2.09
CA GLY A 61 3.08 6.28 -2.34
C GLY A 61 4.44 5.57 -2.38
N PHE A 62 4.63 4.58 -1.50
CA PHE A 62 5.90 3.88 -1.32
C PHE A 62 5.85 2.41 -1.72
N GLY A 63 4.65 1.90 -2.04
CA GLY A 63 4.43 0.48 -2.28
C GLY A 63 4.31 -0.31 -0.97
N ARG A 64 3.96 -1.59 -1.12
CA ARG A 64 3.97 -2.54 -0.01
C ARG A 64 5.33 -3.24 0.06
N PRO A 65 5.80 -3.61 1.27
CA PRO A 65 6.93 -4.50 1.40
C PRO A 65 6.72 -5.77 0.55
N PRO A 66 7.77 -6.31 -0.09
CA PRO A 66 7.67 -7.57 -0.81
C PRO A 66 7.12 -8.64 0.12
N GLN A 67 6.15 -9.43 -0.35
CA GLN A 67 5.79 -10.65 0.34
C GLN A 67 6.81 -11.72 -0.02
N ASP A 68 7.50 -12.25 0.99
CA ASP A 68 8.29 -13.46 0.83
C ASP A 68 7.34 -14.62 0.51
N ILE A 69 7.45 -15.13 -0.70
CA ILE A 69 6.78 -16.36 -1.14
C ILE A 69 7.80 -17.48 -1.03
N ASP A 70 7.61 -18.38 -0.04
CA ASP A 70 8.37 -19.62 0.07
C ASP A 70 7.93 -20.58 -1.05
N VAL A 71 8.47 -20.38 -2.25
CA VAL A 71 8.26 -21.28 -3.38
C VAL A 71 9.34 -22.36 -3.31
N LYS A 72 8.98 -23.53 -2.78
CA LYS A 72 9.75 -24.76 -3.01
C LYS A 72 9.61 -25.17 -4.47
N SER A 73 10.50 -24.66 -5.32
CA SER A 73 10.68 -25.12 -6.70
C SER A 73 12.14 -25.41 -6.96
N ASP A 74 12.39 -26.57 -7.54
CA ASP A 74 13.69 -27.02 -8.02
C ASP A 74 14.12 -26.14 -9.21
N GLY A 75 14.71 -24.98 -8.93
CA GLY A 75 15.44 -24.19 -9.92
C GLY A 75 15.01 -22.74 -10.08
N LYS A 76 15.95 -21.87 -9.67
CA LYS A 76 16.10 -20.42 -9.93
C LYS A 76 15.02 -19.49 -9.35
N ALA A 77 15.36 -18.96 -8.18
CA ALA A 77 14.71 -17.81 -7.56
C ALA A 77 14.89 -16.54 -8.41
N LEU A 78 13.78 -15.82 -8.64
CA LEU A 78 13.78 -14.47 -9.18
C LEU A 78 13.84 -13.50 -8.00
N GLN A 79 14.96 -12.79 -7.85
CA GLN A 79 15.13 -11.76 -6.83
C GLN A 79 14.26 -10.54 -7.19
N SER A 80 13.24 -10.24 -6.39
CA SER A 80 12.50 -8.98 -6.50
C SER A 80 13.36 -7.86 -5.94
N GLY A 81 13.81 -6.94 -6.80
CA GLY A 81 14.61 -5.78 -6.40
C GLY A 81 13.85 -4.85 -5.46
N VAL A 82 14.29 -4.78 -4.21
CA VAL A 82 13.84 -3.81 -3.21
C VAL A 82 14.64 -2.53 -3.39
N LEU A 83 13.97 -1.39 -3.61
CA LEU A 83 14.61 -0.09 -3.41
C LEU A 83 14.64 0.16 -1.90
N ALA A 84 15.80 -0.10 -1.30
CA ALA A 84 16.03 0.18 0.12
C ALA A 84 15.77 1.67 0.38
N ILE A 85 14.79 1.98 1.24
CA ILE A 85 14.72 3.28 1.89
C ILE A 85 15.92 3.31 2.84
N PRO A 86 16.92 4.19 2.66
CA PRO A 86 17.94 4.35 3.68
C PRO A 86 17.25 4.90 4.92
N VAL A 87 17.09 4.05 5.94
CA VAL A 87 16.85 4.53 7.30
C VAL A 87 18.10 5.32 7.66
N LEU A 88 17.97 6.65 7.65
CA LEU A 88 18.98 7.54 8.21
C LEU A 88 19.01 7.32 9.72
N GLN A 89 19.79 6.34 10.17
CA GLN A 89 20.27 6.32 11.55
C GLN A 89 21.18 7.54 11.72
N GLY A 90 20.69 8.60 12.37
CA GLY A 90 21.61 9.65 12.83
C GLY A 90 21.05 11.05 13.13
N GLU A 91 19.81 11.40 12.78
CA GLU A 91 19.41 12.83 12.83
C GLU A 91 18.29 13.19 13.84
N TRP A 92 18.00 12.34 14.82
CA TRP A 92 17.07 12.69 15.90
C TRP A 92 17.72 13.52 17.03
N GLU A 93 19.04 13.68 17.03
CA GLU A 93 19.78 14.43 18.06
C GLU A 93 19.91 15.94 17.80
N GLN A 94 19.55 16.42 16.60
CA GLN A 94 19.67 17.84 16.24
C GLN A 94 18.35 18.63 16.31
N ILE A 95 17.20 17.98 16.48
CA ILE A 95 15.88 18.62 16.38
C ILE A 95 15.24 18.91 17.75
N ALA A 96 15.92 18.66 18.87
CA ALA A 96 15.38 18.96 20.19
C ALA A 96 16.40 19.59 21.15
N PRO A 97 16.76 20.88 20.99
CA PRO A 97 17.29 21.63 22.10
C PRO A 97 16.14 22.25 22.91
N THR A 98 16.27 22.10 24.23
CA THR A 98 15.57 22.79 25.33
C THR A 98 14.15 22.34 25.70
N MET A 99 14.05 21.20 26.40
CA MET A 99 13.16 21.10 27.57
C MET A 99 13.85 20.29 28.67
N GLN A 100 14.74 20.94 29.43
CA GLN A 100 15.17 20.46 30.75
C GLN A 100 15.73 21.63 31.58
N SER A 101 14.85 22.29 32.33
CA SER A 101 15.03 22.80 33.71
C SER A 101 13.77 23.64 34.00
N HIS A 102 12.99 23.42 35.05
CA HIS A 102 13.39 23.58 36.45
C HIS A 102 12.53 22.68 37.35
N GLY A 103 13.20 22.03 38.30
CA GLY A 103 12.57 21.23 39.33
C GLY A 103 13.54 20.98 40.47
N LYS A 104 13.91 22.05 41.18
CA LYS A 104 14.17 22.11 42.63
C LYS A 104 14.33 23.57 43.04
#